data_AF-A0A846PH46-F1
#
_entry.id   AF-A0A846PH46-F1
#
_cell.length_a   1.000
_cell.length_b   1.000
_cell.length_c   1.000
_cell.angle_alpha   90.00
_cell.angle_beta   90.00
_cell.angle_gamma   90.00
#
_symmetry.space_group_name_H-M   'P 1'
#
loop_
_entity.id
_entity.type
_entity.pdbx_description
1 polymer ?
#
loop_
_entity_poly.entity_id
_entity_poly.type
_entity_poly.pdbx_seq_one_letter_code
_entity_poly.pdbx_strand_id
1 'polypeptide(L)'
;MKLAIVKAVTCPVCGSLCDDIELSVRNNEIVKVKNGCAMCEAKFLSHKAKHRPQKPLIRKNGELVETSIEEAVQKAAEILAEANYPVLYGWSSTSCEATRVGLELAEEIGGVIDNTAVVCHGPSILSIQDIGIPSCTLGQIRHRADLVIYWGSNPWSAHPRHIERYTTFAKGRFQKSAWRGYIEKIKASIARKKMRSALRRVFSKEEPTTQRRKGLPPTMFKASRKLVVIDVRKTKSADVADLFIQVEPNRDYELLQALRALIRDQELDVDEVAGVPVELLEEVADSMIECDFGILFFGLGLTMSKGKLRNISAALSLIRDLNMRTKFAIMPMRGHFNVTGANTVFTWQTGYPY
;
A
#
# COMPACT_ATOMS: atom_id res chain seq x y z
N MET A 1 6.30 35.67 -20.27
CA MET A 1 6.55 35.33 -18.86
C MET A 1 7.42 34.09 -18.74
N LYS A 2 8.35 34.08 -17.78
CA LYS A 2 9.39 33.05 -17.63
C LYS A 2 8.80 31.77 -17.01
N LEU A 3 9.23 30.61 -17.51
CA LEU A 3 8.93 29.31 -16.91
C LEU A 3 9.71 29.19 -15.60
N ALA A 4 9.02 28.97 -14.48
CA ALA A 4 9.63 28.66 -13.18
C ALA A 4 9.64 27.14 -12.95
N ILE A 5 10.68 26.64 -12.29
CA ILE A 5 10.78 25.23 -11.90
C ILE A 5 10.80 25.18 -10.37
N VAL A 6 9.80 24.52 -9.79
CA VAL A 6 9.73 24.22 -8.36
C VAL A 6 10.15 22.78 -8.16
N LYS A 7 11.19 22.55 -7.35
CA LYS A 7 11.75 21.22 -7.09
C LYS A 7 11.36 20.74 -5.68
N ALA A 8 11.61 19.46 -5.41
CA ALA A 8 11.37 18.83 -4.12
C ALA A 8 9.91 18.99 -3.62
N VAL A 9 8.96 18.96 -4.57
CA VAL A 9 7.55 19.05 -4.23
C VAL A 9 7.06 17.70 -3.71
N THR A 10 6.28 17.73 -2.64
CA THR A 10 5.65 16.53 -2.09
C THR A 10 4.34 16.20 -2.83
N CYS A 11 4.19 14.95 -3.24
CA CYS A 11 3.01 14.44 -3.93
C CYS A 11 1.83 14.21 -2.96
N PRO A 12 0.67 14.88 -3.15
CA PRO A 12 -0.46 14.82 -2.23
C PRO A 12 -1.47 13.72 -2.63
N VAL A 13 -0.99 12.51 -2.96
CA VAL A 13 -1.83 11.42 -3.47
C VAL A 13 -1.86 10.22 -2.52
N CYS A 14 -0.80 9.42 -2.52
CA CYS A 14 -0.74 8.18 -1.74
C CYS A 14 0.30 8.27 -0.61
N GLY A 15 0.25 7.32 0.33
CA GLY A 15 1.12 7.24 1.50
C GLY A 15 2.61 7.01 1.19
N SER A 16 3.00 6.82 -0.08
CA SER A 16 4.41 6.83 -0.49
C SER A 16 5.04 8.22 -0.43
N LEU A 17 4.22 9.28 -0.38
CA LEU A 17 4.63 10.67 -0.14
C LEU A 17 5.87 11.10 -0.95
N CYS A 18 5.83 10.91 -2.29
CA CYS A 18 7.00 11.20 -3.11
C CYS A 18 7.37 12.67 -3.04
N ASP A 19 8.62 12.95 -2.69
CA ASP A 19 9.19 14.26 -2.34
C ASP A 19 10.21 14.77 -3.38
N ASP A 20 10.35 14.08 -4.50
CA ASP A 20 11.27 14.38 -5.60
C ASP A 20 10.54 14.93 -6.84
N ILE A 21 9.31 15.42 -6.68
CA ILE A 21 8.51 15.94 -7.79
C ILE A 21 9.06 17.30 -8.23
N GLU A 22 9.17 17.50 -9.54
CA GLU A 22 9.45 18.82 -10.12
C GLU A 22 8.22 19.34 -10.86
N LEU A 23 7.80 20.55 -10.55
CA LEU A 23 6.69 21.25 -11.20
C LEU A 23 7.24 22.36 -12.08
N SER A 24 6.83 22.39 -13.34
CA SER A 24 7.05 23.56 -14.20
C SER A 24 5.83 24.47 -14.12
N VAL A 25 6.04 25.73 -13.74
CA VAL A 25 4.99 26.73 -13.49
C VAL A 25 5.13 27.89 -14.48
N ARG A 26 4.03 28.31 -15.09
CA ARG A 26 3.96 29.45 -16.01
C ARG A 26 2.66 30.20 -15.76
N ASN A 27 2.72 31.52 -15.66
CA ASN A 27 1.55 32.36 -15.40
C ASN A 27 0.74 31.91 -14.17
N ASN A 28 1.45 31.53 -13.09
CA ASN A 28 0.85 30.98 -11.86
C ASN A 28 0.10 29.64 -12.03
N GLU A 29 0.36 28.91 -13.11
CA GLU A 29 -0.27 27.62 -13.39
C GLU A 29 0.77 26.51 -13.54
N ILE A 30 0.45 25.32 -13.03
CA ILE A 30 1.28 24.13 -13.21
C ILE A 30 1.04 23.60 -14.63
N VAL A 31 2.09 23.55 -15.45
CA VAL A 31 2.00 23.12 -16.86
C VAL A 31 2.66 21.78 -17.14
N LYS A 32 3.52 21.30 -16.23
CA LYS A 32 4.21 20.01 -16.37
C LYS A 32 4.63 19.46 -15.01
N VAL A 33 4.54 18.15 -14.87
CA VAL A 33 5.02 17.39 -13.72
C VAL A 33 6.13 16.46 -14.18
N LYS A 34 7.25 16.42 -13.45
CA LYS A 34 8.31 15.41 -13.62
C LYS A 34 8.45 14.57 -12.36
N ASN A 35 8.94 13.34 -12.53
CA ASN A 35 9.08 12.33 -11.47
C ASN A 35 7.74 11.92 -10.83
N GLY A 36 6.59 12.36 -11.34
CA GLY A 36 5.28 11.89 -10.91
C GLY A 36 4.89 10.57 -11.57
N CYS A 37 4.15 9.72 -10.86
CA CYS A 37 3.34 8.69 -11.54
C CYS A 37 2.10 9.33 -12.17
N ALA A 38 1.34 8.56 -12.96
CA ALA A 38 0.12 9.05 -13.60
C ALA A 38 -0.89 9.69 -12.63
N MET A 39 -1.02 9.17 -11.40
CA MET A 39 -1.92 9.75 -10.40
C MET A 39 -1.41 11.09 -9.85
N CYS A 40 -0.09 11.22 -9.67
CA CYS A 40 0.56 12.47 -9.27
C CYS A 40 0.38 13.55 -10.34
N GLU A 41 0.64 13.18 -11.60
CA GLU A 41 0.47 14.08 -12.73
C GLU A 41 -0.98 14.53 -12.88
N ALA A 42 -1.93 13.60 -12.83
CA ALA A 42 -3.36 13.91 -12.86
C ALA A 42 -3.76 14.89 -11.74
N LYS A 43 -3.29 14.67 -10.50
CA LYS A 43 -3.63 15.53 -9.35
C LYS A 43 -3.12 16.96 -9.50
N PHE A 44 -1.89 17.14 -9.98
CA PHE A 44 -1.32 18.48 -10.17
C PHE A 44 -1.87 19.19 -11.40
N LEU A 45 -2.22 18.48 -12.47
CA LEU A 45 -2.75 19.09 -13.70
C LEU A 45 -4.29 19.30 -13.66
N SER A 46 -5.02 18.67 -12.75
CA SER A 46 -6.49 18.77 -12.66
C SER A 46 -7.00 20.10 -12.07
N HIS A 47 -6.13 21.04 -11.67
CA HIS A 47 -6.58 22.34 -11.16
C HIS A 47 -7.39 23.15 -12.19
N LYS A 48 -7.25 22.83 -13.48
CA LYS A 48 -8.01 23.44 -14.61
C LYS A 48 -9.25 22.66 -15.02
N ALA A 49 -9.63 21.61 -14.29
CA ALA A 49 -10.77 20.79 -14.67
C ALA A 49 -12.06 21.64 -14.68
N LYS A 50 -12.86 21.51 -15.75
CA LYS A 50 -14.12 22.27 -15.91
C LYS A 50 -15.11 22.08 -14.75
N HIS A 51 -15.04 20.93 -14.09
CA HIS A 51 -15.91 20.58 -12.97
C HIS A 51 -15.35 21.02 -11.60
N ARG A 52 -14.28 21.83 -11.54
CA ARG A 52 -13.73 22.34 -10.28
C ARG A 52 -14.58 23.52 -9.79
N PRO A 53 -15.35 23.38 -8.70
CA PRO A 53 -16.15 24.49 -8.18
C PRO A 53 -15.25 25.65 -7.77
N GLN A 54 -15.59 26.86 -8.21
CA GLN A 54 -14.86 28.10 -7.87
C GLN A 54 -15.57 28.91 -6.78
N LYS A 55 -16.83 28.61 -6.50
CA LYS A 55 -17.63 29.21 -5.44
C LYS A 55 -18.29 28.14 -4.58
N PRO A 56 -18.59 28.45 -3.31
CA PRO A 56 -19.44 27.61 -2.49
C PRO A 56 -20.83 27.44 -3.09
N LEU A 57 -21.46 26.30 -2.79
CA LEU A 57 -22.80 25.95 -3.25
C LEU A 57 -23.66 25.56 -2.05
N ILE A 58 -24.90 26.06 -1.98
CA ILE A 58 -25.91 25.64 -0.99
C ILE A 58 -27.07 24.98 -1.74
N ARG A 59 -27.63 23.91 -1.16
CA ARG A 59 -28.83 23.27 -1.71
C ARG A 59 -30.08 24.07 -1.34
N LYS A 60 -30.81 24.58 -2.34
CA LYS A 60 -32.10 25.28 -2.19
C LYS A 60 -33.12 24.58 -3.10
N ASN A 61 -34.25 24.12 -2.54
CA ASN A 61 -35.30 23.40 -3.28
C ASN A 61 -34.82 22.21 -4.13
N GLY A 62 -33.86 21.45 -3.61
CA GLY A 62 -33.27 20.30 -4.31
C GLY A 62 -32.12 20.62 -5.26
N GLU A 63 -31.89 21.88 -5.62
CA GLU A 63 -30.85 22.31 -6.56
C GLU A 63 -29.65 22.97 -5.84
N LEU A 64 -28.45 22.86 -6.41
CA LEU A 64 -27.26 23.53 -5.88
C LEU A 64 -27.14 24.93 -6.48
N VAL A 65 -27.07 25.95 -5.63
CA VAL A 65 -27.00 27.36 -6.02
C VAL A 65 -25.71 28.00 -5.50
N GLU A 66 -25.04 28.77 -6.36
CA GLU A 66 -23.84 29.54 -5.97
C GLU A 66 -24.15 30.56 -4.88
N THR A 67 -23.22 30.71 -3.94
CA THR A 67 -23.32 31.65 -2.80
C THR A 67 -21.94 32.23 -2.44
N SER A 68 -21.90 33.16 -1.48
CA SER A 68 -20.65 33.68 -0.90
C SER A 68 -20.06 32.71 0.13
N ILE A 69 -18.79 32.90 0.47
CA ILE A 69 -18.13 32.08 1.50
C ILE A 69 -18.71 32.35 2.88
N GLU A 70 -19.12 33.59 3.15
CA GLU A 70 -19.73 34.02 4.41
C GLU A 70 -21.09 33.35 4.63
N GLU A 71 -21.99 33.37 3.64
CA GLU A 71 -23.30 32.69 3.75
C GLU A 71 -23.12 31.17 3.90
N ALA A 72 -22.20 30.57 3.13
CA ALA A 72 -21.92 29.13 3.22
C ALA A 72 -21.36 28.71 4.58
N VAL A 73 -20.40 29.46 5.13
CA VAL A 73 -19.81 29.17 6.44
C VAL A 73 -20.82 29.40 7.56
N GLN A 74 -21.60 30.48 7.50
CA GLN A 74 -22.65 30.77 8.48
C GLN A 74 -23.68 29.63 8.54
N LYS A 75 -24.15 29.15 7.37
CA LYS A 75 -25.10 28.04 7.31
C LYS A 75 -24.50 26.73 7.80
N ALA A 76 -23.23 26.45 7.50
CA ALA A 76 -22.55 25.28 8.03
C ALA A 76 -22.43 25.34 9.56
N ALA A 77 -22.09 26.51 10.12
CA ALA A 77 -21.98 26.71 11.56
C ALA A 77 -23.33 26.52 12.28
N GLU A 78 -24.43 27.06 11.74
CA GLU A 78 -25.78 26.84 12.26
C GLU A 78 -26.13 25.35 12.32
N ILE A 79 -25.88 24.61 11.24
CA ILE A 79 -26.12 23.16 11.19
C ILE A 79 -25.31 22.42 12.26
N LEU A 80 -24.04 22.77 12.43
CA LEU A 80 -23.18 22.11 13.40
C LEU A 80 -23.58 22.44 14.85
N ALA A 81 -23.98 23.68 15.12
CA ALA A 81 -24.39 24.13 16.45
C ALA A 81 -25.75 23.55 16.89
N GLU A 82 -26.67 23.33 15.95
CA GLU A 82 -27.99 22.75 16.22
C GLU A 82 -28.00 21.21 16.19
N ALA A 83 -26.92 20.57 15.74
CA ALA A 83 -26.85 19.13 15.64
C ALA A 83 -26.71 18.45 17.02
N ASN A 84 -27.52 17.42 17.27
CA ASN A 84 -27.43 16.62 18.49
C ASN A 84 -26.21 15.68 18.52
N TYR A 85 -25.70 15.28 17.34
CA TYR A 85 -24.59 14.35 17.21
C TYR A 85 -23.80 14.61 15.91
N PRO A 86 -23.09 15.75 15.82
CA PRO A 86 -22.37 16.11 14.62
C PRO A 86 -21.18 15.15 14.39
N VAL A 87 -21.00 14.74 13.13
CA VAL A 87 -19.89 13.86 12.71
C VAL A 87 -19.03 14.58 11.68
N LEU A 88 -17.75 14.68 12.00
CA LEU A 88 -16.71 15.34 11.23
C LEU A 88 -15.78 14.29 10.61
N TYR A 89 -16.04 13.90 9.35
CA TYR A 89 -15.35 12.78 8.70
C TYR A 89 -14.42 13.19 7.53
N GLY A 90 -13.24 12.57 7.44
CA GLY A 90 -12.40 12.60 6.23
C GLY A 90 -10.91 12.78 6.53
N TRP A 91 -10.46 14.04 6.63
CA TRP A 91 -9.14 14.55 7.10
C TRP A 91 -7.85 14.06 6.42
N SER A 92 -7.87 12.91 5.77
CA SER A 92 -6.67 12.20 5.31
C SER A 92 -6.03 12.79 4.06
N SER A 93 -6.70 13.77 3.44
CA SER A 93 -6.24 14.49 2.25
C SER A 93 -6.13 16.01 2.48
N THR A 94 -5.95 16.44 3.72
CA THR A 94 -5.62 17.83 4.11
C THR A 94 -4.33 17.86 4.96
N SER A 95 -3.91 19.03 5.43
CA SER A 95 -2.71 19.19 6.27
C SER A 95 -2.98 18.84 7.75
N CYS A 96 -1.91 18.67 8.52
CA CYS A 96 -2.01 18.42 9.96
C CYS A 96 -2.57 19.64 10.70
N GLU A 97 -2.26 20.86 10.25
CA GLU A 97 -2.77 22.11 10.82
C GLU A 97 -4.28 22.23 10.65
N ALA A 98 -4.80 21.90 9.46
CA ALA A 98 -6.25 21.87 9.23
C ALA A 98 -6.94 20.77 10.06
N THR A 99 -6.27 19.62 10.22
CA THR A 99 -6.79 18.53 11.06
C THR A 99 -6.87 18.95 12.53
N ARG A 100 -5.86 19.70 13.02
CA ARG A 100 -5.83 20.24 14.39
C ARG A 100 -7.01 21.20 14.64
N VAL A 101 -7.28 22.11 13.70
CA VAL A 101 -8.44 23.03 13.78
C VAL A 101 -9.76 22.25 13.70
N GLY A 102 -9.82 21.21 12.87
CA GLY A 102 -10.99 20.33 12.79
C GLY A 102 -11.28 19.60 14.10
N LEU A 103 -10.23 19.17 14.81
CA LEU A 103 -10.36 18.55 16.13
C LEU A 103 -10.89 19.55 17.17
N GLU A 104 -10.31 20.75 17.22
CA GLU A 104 -10.77 21.85 18.10
C GLU A 104 -12.25 22.19 17.84
N LEU A 105 -12.66 22.22 16.56
CA LEU A 105 -14.07 22.38 16.20
C LEU A 105 -14.94 21.21 16.68
N ALA A 106 -14.46 19.97 16.58
CA ALA A 106 -15.20 18.80 17.06
C ALA A 106 -15.44 18.86 18.57
N GLU A 107 -14.42 19.29 19.34
CA GLU A 107 -14.53 19.49 20.78
C GLU A 107 -15.55 20.59 21.12
N GLU A 108 -15.48 21.74 20.44
CA GLU A 108 -16.38 22.88 20.67
C GLU A 108 -17.85 22.52 20.44
N ILE A 109 -18.15 21.74 19.39
CA ILE A 109 -19.53 21.35 19.05
C ILE A 109 -19.99 20.06 19.75
N GLY A 110 -19.15 19.45 20.60
CA GLY A 110 -19.45 18.16 21.24
C GLY A 110 -19.65 17.01 20.24
N GLY A 111 -18.93 17.03 19.12
CA GLY A 111 -19.07 16.10 18.01
C GLY A 111 -18.09 14.93 18.01
N VAL A 112 -18.30 14.02 17.05
CA VAL A 112 -17.37 12.92 16.75
C VAL A 112 -16.52 13.31 15.54
N ILE A 113 -15.21 13.12 15.64
CA ILE A 113 -14.27 13.30 14.54
C ILE A 113 -13.59 11.97 14.20
N ASP A 114 -13.58 11.61 12.92
CA ASP A 114 -13.02 10.34 12.43
C ASP A 114 -12.46 10.53 11.01
N ASN A 115 -11.54 9.69 10.56
CA ASN A 115 -10.88 9.81 9.26
C ASN A 115 -10.96 8.53 8.43
N THR A 116 -10.40 8.55 7.22
CA THR A 116 -10.46 7.39 6.32
C THR A 116 -9.77 6.11 6.83
N ALA A 117 -9.07 6.15 7.98
CA ALA A 117 -8.49 4.96 8.59
C ALA A 117 -9.55 3.89 8.89
N VAL A 118 -10.75 4.24 9.36
CA VAL A 118 -11.79 3.25 9.70
C VAL A 118 -12.19 2.34 8.54
N VAL A 119 -12.11 2.86 7.31
CA VAL A 119 -12.38 2.11 6.07
C VAL A 119 -11.09 1.69 5.34
N CYS A 120 -9.93 1.76 6.00
CA CYS A 120 -8.63 1.44 5.41
C CYS A 120 -7.75 0.60 6.35
N HIS A 121 -6.95 1.25 7.21
CA HIS A 121 -5.99 0.62 8.12
C HIS A 121 -6.40 0.70 9.60
N GLY A 122 -7.65 1.01 9.91
CA GLY A 122 -8.23 0.96 11.26
C GLY A 122 -8.03 -0.41 11.93
N PRO A 123 -8.34 -1.53 11.26
CA PRO A 123 -8.03 -2.87 11.78
C PRO A 123 -6.55 -3.09 12.09
N SER A 124 -5.64 -2.41 11.36
CA SER A 124 -4.22 -2.43 11.65
C SER A 124 -3.91 -1.70 12.95
N ILE A 125 -4.46 -0.50 13.14
CA ILE A 125 -4.25 0.29 14.36
C ILE A 125 -4.73 -0.47 15.60
N LEU A 126 -5.92 -1.08 15.55
CA LEU A 126 -6.44 -1.93 16.64
C LEU A 126 -5.47 -3.07 16.99
N SER A 127 -4.94 -3.77 15.97
CA SER A 127 -4.01 -4.87 16.21
C SER A 127 -2.65 -4.40 16.74
N ILE A 128 -2.21 -3.21 16.35
CA ILE A 128 -0.98 -2.59 16.84
C ILE A 128 -1.14 -2.15 18.30
N GLN A 129 -2.33 -1.71 18.72
CA GLN A 129 -2.61 -1.42 20.14
C GLN A 129 -2.52 -2.69 20.99
N ASP A 130 -2.99 -3.83 20.48
CA ASP A 130 -2.95 -5.11 21.20
C ASP A 130 -1.55 -5.75 21.25
N ILE A 131 -0.78 -5.68 20.15
CA ILE A 131 0.44 -6.51 19.95
C ILE A 131 1.71 -5.67 19.74
N GLY A 132 1.58 -4.38 19.41
CA GLY A 132 2.70 -3.55 18.97
C GLY A 132 3.12 -3.81 17.53
N ILE A 133 4.04 -2.98 17.01
CA ILE A 133 4.51 -3.07 15.62
C ILE A 133 6.05 -3.03 15.51
N PRO A 134 6.70 -4.11 15.04
CA PRO A 134 8.12 -4.08 14.70
C PRO A 134 8.32 -3.51 13.29
N SER A 135 8.32 -2.17 13.16
CA SER A 135 8.50 -1.48 11.87
C SER A 135 9.87 -0.79 11.72
N CYS A 136 10.07 -0.10 10.60
CA CYS A 136 11.27 0.70 10.30
C CYS A 136 10.96 1.79 9.26
N THR A 137 11.94 2.63 8.90
CA THR A 137 11.77 3.60 7.80
C THR A 137 12.06 2.98 6.44
N LEU A 138 11.49 3.55 5.37
CA LEU A 138 11.73 3.10 3.98
C LEU A 138 13.21 3.12 3.57
N GLY A 139 14.04 3.95 4.21
CA GLY A 139 15.48 3.97 3.99
C GLY A 139 16.17 2.68 4.41
N GLN A 140 15.79 2.09 5.56
CA GLN A 140 16.35 0.80 5.99
C GLN A 140 16.04 -0.29 4.98
N ILE A 141 14.79 -0.33 4.51
CA ILE A 141 14.31 -1.29 3.52
C ILE A 141 15.08 -1.14 2.20
N ARG A 142 15.18 0.08 1.67
CA ARG A 142 15.93 0.37 0.45
C ARG A 142 17.36 -0.14 0.52
N HIS A 143 18.05 0.08 1.63
CA HIS A 143 19.49 -0.19 1.72
C HIS A 143 19.85 -1.61 2.10
N ARG A 144 19.01 -2.30 2.90
CA ARG A 144 19.37 -3.56 3.56
C ARG A 144 18.47 -4.74 3.19
N ALA A 145 17.18 -4.52 2.92
CA ALA A 145 16.23 -5.64 2.80
C ALA A 145 16.55 -6.51 1.60
N ASP A 146 16.74 -7.80 1.84
CA ASP A 146 17.03 -8.85 0.85
C ASP A 146 15.82 -9.75 0.60
N LEU A 147 14.84 -9.79 1.50
CA LEU A 147 13.53 -10.38 1.27
C LEU A 147 12.42 -9.33 1.41
N VAL A 148 11.64 -9.13 0.35
CA VAL A 148 10.49 -8.22 0.32
C VAL A 148 9.22 -9.01 0.04
N ILE A 149 8.26 -8.95 0.96
CA ILE A 149 6.95 -9.58 0.83
C ILE A 149 5.89 -8.49 0.70
N TYR A 150 5.04 -8.57 -0.33
CA TYR A 150 3.79 -7.81 -0.40
C TYR A 150 2.61 -8.76 -0.20
N TRP A 151 1.89 -8.62 0.90
CA TRP A 151 0.73 -9.45 1.25
C TRP A 151 -0.56 -8.65 1.16
N GLY A 152 -1.50 -9.08 0.30
CA GLY A 152 -2.79 -8.41 0.14
C GLY A 152 -2.63 -6.94 -0.28
N SER A 153 -1.58 -6.64 -1.04
CA SER A 153 -1.27 -5.30 -1.53
C SER A 153 -0.73 -5.34 -2.96
N ASN A 154 -1.15 -4.35 -3.76
CA ASN A 154 -0.72 -4.18 -5.14
C ASN A 154 -0.06 -2.79 -5.32
N PRO A 155 1.17 -2.61 -4.81
CA PRO A 155 1.89 -1.34 -4.90
C PRO A 155 2.02 -0.83 -6.34
N TRP A 156 2.11 -1.70 -7.36
CA TRP A 156 2.17 -1.27 -8.76
C TRP A 156 0.99 -0.34 -9.15
N SER A 157 -0.20 -0.60 -8.62
CA SER A 157 -1.40 0.18 -8.92
C SER A 157 -1.70 1.23 -7.86
N ALA A 158 -1.59 0.88 -6.58
CA ALA A 158 -2.01 1.75 -5.47
C ALA A 158 -0.91 2.72 -5.01
N HIS A 159 0.37 2.33 -5.15
CA HIS A 159 1.53 3.10 -4.73
C HIS A 159 2.63 3.04 -5.81
N PRO A 160 2.39 3.53 -7.04
CA PRO A 160 3.12 3.07 -8.24
C PRO A 160 4.64 3.24 -8.20
N ARG A 161 5.13 4.25 -7.48
CA ARG A 161 6.58 4.50 -7.33
C ARG A 161 7.21 3.79 -6.14
N HIS A 162 6.45 3.03 -5.36
CA HIS A 162 6.95 2.39 -4.14
C HIS A 162 8.02 1.33 -4.43
N ILE A 163 7.75 0.43 -5.40
CA ILE A 163 8.72 -0.60 -5.82
C ILE A 163 9.99 0.05 -6.40
N GLU A 164 9.82 1.11 -7.20
CA GLU A 164 10.89 1.86 -7.85
C GLU A 164 11.79 2.61 -6.84
N ARG A 165 11.20 3.32 -5.88
CA ARG A 165 11.92 4.21 -4.97
C ARG A 165 12.48 3.49 -3.73
N TYR A 166 11.77 2.46 -3.23
CA TYR A 166 12.04 1.96 -1.88
C TYR A 166 12.34 0.46 -1.81
N THR A 167 11.87 -0.37 -2.75
CA THR A 167 12.04 -1.83 -2.66
C THR A 167 12.78 -2.42 -3.86
N THR A 168 12.22 -3.41 -4.54
CA THR A 168 12.84 -4.33 -5.50
C THR A 168 13.68 -3.63 -6.57
N PHE A 169 13.24 -2.46 -7.04
CA PHE A 169 13.90 -1.75 -8.13
C PHE A 169 14.80 -0.59 -7.64
N ALA A 170 14.77 -0.28 -6.35
CA ALA A 170 15.62 0.74 -5.76
C ALA A 170 17.05 0.23 -5.58
N LYS A 171 18.02 1.08 -5.91
CA LYS A 171 19.44 0.84 -5.58
C LYS A 171 19.68 1.19 -4.11
N GLY A 172 20.03 0.17 -3.32
CA GLY A 172 20.45 0.28 -1.93
C GLY A 172 21.96 0.49 -1.77
N ARG A 173 22.41 0.60 -0.51
CA ARG A 173 23.83 0.68 -0.16
C ARG A 173 24.45 -0.72 -0.19
N PHE A 174 23.73 -1.69 0.35
CA PHE A 174 24.14 -3.10 0.42
C PHE A 174 23.38 -3.95 -0.58
N GLN A 175 22.18 -3.50 -0.98
CA GLN A 175 21.32 -4.22 -1.92
C GLN A 175 21.36 -3.65 -3.34
N LYS A 176 21.56 -4.52 -4.32
CA LYS A 176 21.53 -4.16 -5.75
C LYS A 176 20.08 -4.08 -6.24
N SER A 177 19.85 -3.23 -7.24
CA SER A 177 18.55 -3.15 -7.91
C SER A 177 18.29 -4.39 -8.77
N ALA A 178 17.06 -4.91 -8.73
CA ALA A 178 16.63 -6.04 -9.55
C ALA A 178 16.24 -5.65 -11.00
N TRP A 179 16.39 -4.37 -11.40
CA TRP A 179 16.02 -3.88 -12.74
C TRP A 179 16.62 -4.73 -13.87
N ARG A 180 17.90 -5.11 -13.77
CA ARG A 180 18.59 -5.89 -14.79
C ARG A 180 17.96 -7.27 -14.97
N GLY A 181 17.73 -7.99 -13.87
CA GLY A 181 17.10 -9.32 -13.91
C GLY A 181 15.67 -9.25 -14.43
N TYR A 182 14.92 -8.20 -14.09
CA TYR A 182 13.57 -7.98 -14.60
C TYR A 182 13.54 -7.74 -16.12
N ILE A 183 14.46 -6.92 -16.66
CA ILE A 183 14.56 -6.70 -18.12
C ILE A 183 14.91 -8.01 -18.85
N GLU A 184 15.83 -8.80 -18.30
CA GLU A 184 16.18 -10.12 -18.85
C GLU A 184 14.96 -11.07 -18.85
N LYS A 185 14.16 -11.09 -17.77
CA LYS A 185 12.90 -11.85 -17.67
C LYS A 185 11.89 -11.42 -18.74
N ILE A 186 11.74 -10.12 -18.98
CA ILE A 186 10.87 -9.58 -20.04
C ILE A 186 11.35 -10.04 -21.42
N LYS A 187 12.64 -9.88 -21.73
CA LYS A 187 13.21 -10.29 -23.03
C LYS A 187 12.97 -11.78 -23.29
N ALA A 188 13.22 -12.63 -22.29
CA ALA A 188 12.96 -14.06 -22.38
C ALA A 188 11.46 -14.39 -22.55
N SER A 189 10.57 -13.63 -21.88
CA SER A 189 9.13 -13.79 -22.04
C SER A 189 8.65 -13.42 -23.45
N ILE A 190 9.13 -12.31 -24.01
CA ILE A 190 8.83 -11.88 -25.38
C ILE A 190 9.35 -12.91 -26.39
N ALA A 191 10.58 -13.40 -26.22
CA ALA A 191 11.15 -14.45 -27.07
C ALA A 191 10.30 -15.73 -27.06
N ARG A 192 9.88 -16.20 -25.86
CA ARG A 192 8.98 -17.35 -25.71
C ARG A 192 7.61 -17.12 -26.34
N LYS A 193 7.02 -15.92 -26.21
CA LYS A 193 5.75 -15.59 -26.88
C LYS A 193 5.88 -15.60 -28.39
N LYS A 194 6.97 -15.04 -28.96
CA LYS A 194 7.25 -15.10 -30.40
C LYS A 194 7.42 -16.54 -30.88
N MET A 195 8.18 -17.36 -30.15
CA MET A 195 8.40 -18.77 -30.47
C MET A 195 7.09 -19.58 -30.40
N ARG A 196 6.27 -19.40 -29.35
CA ARG A 196 4.93 -20.01 -29.24
C ARG A 196 4.00 -19.57 -30.36
N SER A 197 4.05 -18.30 -30.75
CA SER A 197 3.25 -17.79 -31.88
C SER A 197 3.70 -18.38 -33.22
N ALA A 198 4.99 -18.68 -33.38
CA ALA A 198 5.51 -19.37 -34.56
C ALA A 198 5.12 -20.86 -34.56
N LEU A 199 5.27 -21.54 -33.42
CA LEU A 199 4.89 -22.96 -33.25
C LEU A 199 3.38 -23.19 -33.45
N ARG A 200 2.52 -22.27 -32.98
CA ARG A 200 1.06 -22.31 -33.24
C ARG A 200 0.68 -22.23 -34.72
N ARG A 201 1.58 -21.72 -35.58
CA ARG A 201 1.36 -21.70 -37.05
C ARG A 201 1.77 -23.02 -37.72
N VAL A 202 2.53 -23.86 -37.02
CA VAL A 202 3.08 -25.13 -37.55
C VAL A 202 2.38 -26.35 -36.94
N PHE A 203 1.90 -26.25 -35.70
CA PHE A 203 1.27 -27.35 -34.97
C PHE A 203 -0.11 -26.98 -34.43
N SER A 204 -1.07 -27.89 -34.59
CA SER A 204 -2.42 -27.84 -34.02
C SER A 204 -2.38 -27.93 -32.48
N LYS A 205 -3.31 -27.22 -31.82
CA LYS A 205 -3.45 -27.04 -30.36
C LYS A 205 -3.14 -28.32 -29.54
N GLU A 206 -2.05 -28.30 -28.81
CA GLU A 206 -2.02 -28.89 -27.46
C GLU A 206 -2.11 -27.76 -26.43
N GLU A 207 -3.07 -27.87 -25.51
CA GLU A 207 -3.10 -26.99 -24.35
C GLU A 207 -2.00 -27.41 -23.37
N PRO A 208 -1.14 -26.49 -22.93
CA PRO A 208 -0.10 -26.83 -21.97
C PRO A 208 -0.77 -27.13 -20.63
N THR A 209 -0.67 -28.37 -20.17
CA THR A 209 -0.89 -28.75 -18.77
C THR A 209 -0.08 -27.82 -17.88
N THR A 210 -0.77 -27.02 -17.06
CA THR A 210 -0.12 -26.20 -16.04
C THR A 210 0.30 -27.12 -14.90
N GLN A 211 1.47 -27.76 -15.05
CA GLN A 211 2.12 -28.37 -13.90
C GLN A 211 2.36 -27.27 -12.86
N ARG A 212 1.60 -27.29 -11.76
CA ARG A 212 1.94 -26.59 -10.52
C ARG A 212 3.33 -27.08 -10.15
N ARG A 213 4.36 -26.22 -10.27
CA ARG A 213 5.70 -26.54 -9.78
C ARG A 213 5.59 -26.76 -8.27
N LYS A 214 6.02 -27.93 -7.80
CA LYS A 214 5.99 -28.35 -6.39
C LYS A 214 7.07 -27.68 -5.51
N GLY A 215 7.60 -26.52 -5.89
CA GLY A 215 8.64 -25.86 -5.11
C GLY A 215 9.08 -24.50 -5.64
N LEU A 216 10.02 -23.87 -4.95
CA LEU A 216 10.45 -22.49 -5.19
C LEU A 216 11.02 -22.31 -6.60
N PRO A 217 10.70 -21.18 -7.26
CA PRO A 217 11.28 -20.87 -8.55
C PRO A 217 12.79 -20.59 -8.41
N PRO A 218 13.61 -20.91 -9.44
CA PRO A 218 15.07 -20.71 -9.41
C PRO A 218 15.54 -19.29 -9.03
N THR A 219 14.69 -18.29 -9.22
CA THR A 219 14.95 -16.90 -8.84
C THR A 219 15.08 -16.71 -7.33
N MET A 220 14.43 -17.55 -6.53
CA MET A 220 14.48 -17.51 -5.06
C MET A 220 15.81 -18.01 -4.49
N PHE A 221 16.64 -18.68 -5.28
CA PHE A 221 17.98 -19.16 -4.87
C PHE A 221 19.10 -18.22 -5.32
N LYS A 222 18.78 -17.10 -6.01
CA LYS A 222 19.80 -16.14 -6.45
C LYS A 222 20.20 -15.21 -5.30
N ALA A 223 21.49 -14.86 -5.23
CA ALA A 223 22.05 -13.86 -4.33
C ALA A 223 21.66 -12.42 -4.76
N SER A 224 20.36 -12.13 -4.72
CA SER A 224 19.76 -10.84 -5.02
C SER A 224 18.50 -10.67 -4.19
N ARG A 225 18.07 -9.42 -3.99
CA ARG A 225 16.80 -9.10 -3.34
C ARG A 225 15.65 -9.92 -3.96
N LYS A 226 14.99 -10.73 -3.13
CA LYS A 226 13.86 -11.60 -3.49
C LYS A 226 12.55 -10.84 -3.27
N LEU A 227 11.62 -10.95 -4.22
CA LEU A 227 10.28 -10.38 -4.14
C LEU A 227 9.22 -11.49 -4.10
N VAL A 228 8.50 -11.57 -2.99
CA VAL A 228 7.33 -12.45 -2.82
C VAL A 228 6.06 -11.61 -2.85
N VAL A 229 5.05 -12.06 -3.58
CA VAL A 229 3.70 -11.46 -3.56
C VAL A 229 2.69 -12.53 -3.16
N ILE A 230 1.87 -12.22 -2.17
CA ILE A 230 0.79 -13.08 -1.68
C ILE A 230 -0.52 -12.33 -1.90
N ASP A 231 -1.34 -12.80 -2.84
CA ASP A 231 -2.60 -12.15 -3.21
C ASP A 231 -3.55 -13.17 -3.84
N VAL A 232 -4.86 -13.01 -3.62
CA VAL A 232 -5.90 -13.86 -4.22
C VAL A 232 -5.95 -13.72 -5.75
N ARG A 233 -5.40 -12.64 -6.29
CA ARG A 233 -5.29 -12.36 -7.74
C ARG A 233 -3.84 -12.22 -8.16
N LYS A 234 -3.55 -12.68 -9.38
CA LYS A 234 -2.28 -12.37 -10.05
C LYS A 234 -2.27 -10.92 -10.53
N THR A 235 -1.82 -10.01 -9.66
CA THR A 235 -1.74 -8.57 -9.93
C THR A 235 -0.49 -8.19 -10.74
N LYS A 236 -0.40 -6.93 -11.19
CA LYS A 236 0.83 -6.40 -11.82
C LYS A 236 2.03 -6.45 -10.88
N SER A 237 1.81 -6.36 -9.56
CA SER A 237 2.89 -6.56 -8.59
C SER A 237 3.36 -8.02 -8.58
N ALA A 238 2.44 -8.98 -8.72
CA ALA A 238 2.78 -10.41 -8.83
C ALA A 238 3.55 -10.73 -10.13
N ASP A 239 3.31 -10.02 -11.24
CA ASP A 239 4.04 -10.24 -12.49
C ASP A 239 5.56 -9.98 -12.35
N VAL A 240 5.92 -9.01 -11.51
CA VAL A 240 7.32 -8.64 -11.25
C VAL A 240 7.95 -9.43 -10.10
N ALA A 241 7.17 -10.22 -9.37
CA ALA A 241 7.64 -11.04 -8.27
C ALA A 241 8.53 -12.21 -8.73
N ASP A 242 9.42 -12.64 -7.84
CA ASP A 242 10.16 -13.89 -7.97
C ASP A 242 9.28 -15.08 -7.62
N LEU A 243 8.46 -14.93 -6.56
CA LEU A 243 7.45 -15.89 -6.13
C LEU A 243 6.09 -15.21 -6.01
N PHE A 244 5.06 -15.83 -6.58
CA PHE A 244 3.66 -15.45 -6.37
C PHE A 244 2.94 -16.62 -5.69
N ILE A 245 2.36 -16.36 -4.52
CA ILE A 245 1.53 -17.31 -3.79
C ILE A 245 0.09 -16.86 -3.92
N GLN A 246 -0.73 -17.69 -4.55
CA GLN A 246 -2.15 -17.42 -4.69
C GLN A 246 -2.91 -18.05 -3.52
N VAL A 247 -3.12 -17.27 -2.46
CA VAL A 247 -3.94 -17.67 -1.31
C VAL A 247 -5.42 -17.69 -1.70
N GLU A 248 -6.18 -18.62 -1.13
CA GLU A 248 -7.63 -18.63 -1.25
C GLU A 248 -8.28 -17.38 -0.64
N PRO A 249 -9.34 -16.84 -1.25
CA PRO A 249 -10.08 -15.72 -0.67
C PRO A 249 -10.54 -16.00 0.77
N ASN A 250 -10.28 -15.05 1.68
CA ASN A 250 -10.66 -15.10 3.08
C ASN A 250 -9.97 -16.19 3.92
N ARG A 251 -8.81 -16.67 3.48
CA ARG A 251 -8.01 -17.71 4.17
C ARG A 251 -6.61 -17.24 4.58
N ASP A 252 -6.37 -15.92 4.58
CA ASP A 252 -5.08 -15.34 4.98
C ASP A 252 -4.72 -15.65 6.44
N TYR A 253 -5.73 -15.71 7.33
CA TYR A 253 -5.50 -16.03 8.75
C TYR A 253 -4.89 -17.42 8.92
N GLU A 254 -5.49 -18.43 8.28
CA GLU A 254 -5.01 -19.81 8.31
C GLU A 254 -3.60 -19.92 7.73
N LEU A 255 -3.34 -19.25 6.60
CA LEU A 255 -2.01 -19.22 5.99
C LEU A 255 -0.95 -18.58 6.89
N LEU A 256 -1.30 -17.47 7.56
CA LEU A 256 -0.42 -16.82 8.54
C LEU A 256 -0.14 -17.72 9.74
N GLN A 257 -1.14 -18.46 10.24
CA GLN A 257 -0.96 -19.38 11.35
C GLN A 257 -0.10 -20.59 10.97
N ALA A 258 -0.25 -21.11 9.75
CA ALA A 258 0.62 -22.16 9.22
C ALA A 258 2.08 -21.70 9.17
N LEU A 259 2.36 -20.52 8.61
CA LEU A 259 3.72 -19.96 8.62
C LEU A 259 4.25 -19.78 10.05
N ARG A 260 3.43 -19.34 11.00
CA ARG A 260 3.86 -19.22 12.40
C ARG A 260 4.22 -20.55 13.03
N ALA A 261 3.46 -21.60 12.76
CA ALA A 261 3.76 -22.95 13.21
C ALA A 261 5.11 -23.41 12.65
N LEU A 262 5.32 -23.26 11.33
CA LEU A 262 6.58 -23.63 10.67
C LEU A 262 7.79 -22.83 11.19
N ILE A 263 7.67 -21.52 11.39
CA ILE A 263 8.74 -20.67 11.97
C ILE A 263 9.09 -21.09 13.41
N ARG A 264 8.19 -21.78 14.11
CA ARG A 264 8.38 -22.34 15.45
C ARG A 264 8.74 -23.83 15.42
N ASP A 265 9.16 -24.33 14.27
CA ASP A 265 9.56 -25.71 14.03
C ASP A 265 8.44 -26.73 14.40
N GLN A 266 7.17 -26.35 14.19
CA GLN A 266 6.01 -27.22 14.38
C GLN A 266 5.56 -27.84 13.05
N GLU A 267 5.09 -29.09 13.12
CA GLU A 267 4.58 -29.82 11.95
C GLU A 267 3.12 -29.45 11.64
N LEU A 268 2.76 -29.53 10.36
CA LEU A 268 1.40 -29.34 9.85
C LEU A 268 0.84 -30.69 9.37
N ASP A 269 -0.19 -31.19 10.04
CA ASP A 269 -0.85 -32.47 9.68
C ASP A 269 -1.91 -32.28 8.58
N VAL A 270 -1.53 -31.61 7.48
CA VAL A 270 -2.35 -31.35 6.30
C VAL A 270 -1.47 -31.22 5.06
N ASP A 271 -2.00 -31.54 3.88
CA ASP A 271 -1.24 -31.41 2.62
C ASP A 271 -1.19 -29.96 2.11
N GLU A 272 -2.22 -29.16 2.38
CA GLU A 272 -2.31 -27.76 1.95
C GLU A 272 -3.06 -26.89 2.96
N VAL A 273 -2.70 -25.60 3.01
CA VAL A 273 -3.39 -24.57 3.80
C VAL A 273 -3.75 -23.42 2.87
N ALA A 274 -5.03 -23.01 2.87
CA ALA A 274 -5.52 -21.90 2.06
C ALA A 274 -5.20 -22.03 0.56
N GLY A 275 -5.24 -23.27 0.03
CA GLY A 275 -4.90 -23.61 -1.35
C GLY A 275 -3.41 -23.60 -1.68
N VAL A 276 -2.53 -23.54 -0.67
CA VAL A 276 -1.07 -23.54 -0.80
C VAL A 276 -0.51 -24.85 -0.20
N PRO A 277 0.23 -25.67 -0.98
CA PRO A 277 0.85 -26.89 -0.47
C PRO A 277 1.81 -26.62 0.69
N VAL A 278 1.82 -27.49 1.70
CA VAL A 278 2.67 -27.34 2.88
C VAL A 278 4.15 -27.34 2.50
N GLU A 279 4.57 -28.11 1.51
CA GLU A 279 5.99 -28.15 1.09
C GLU A 279 6.44 -26.77 0.56
N LEU A 280 5.56 -26.03 -0.12
CA LEU A 280 5.88 -24.67 -0.55
C LEU A 280 5.91 -23.70 0.64
N LEU A 281 5.09 -23.93 1.67
CA LEU A 281 5.10 -23.10 2.88
C LEU A 281 6.37 -23.30 3.70
N GLU A 282 6.88 -24.53 3.78
CA GLU A 282 8.16 -24.87 4.39
C GLU A 282 9.30 -24.11 3.70
N GLU A 283 9.41 -24.21 2.36
CA GLU A 283 10.45 -23.50 1.61
C GLU A 283 10.35 -21.97 1.74
N VAL A 284 9.13 -21.44 1.88
CA VAL A 284 8.90 -20.01 2.14
C VAL A 284 9.33 -19.65 3.56
N ALA A 285 9.00 -20.46 4.55
CA ALA A 285 9.41 -20.27 5.94
C ALA A 285 10.94 -20.29 6.06
N ASP A 286 11.62 -21.23 5.41
CA ASP A 286 13.08 -21.29 5.31
C ASP A 286 13.64 -20.00 4.70
N SER A 287 13.08 -19.56 3.56
CA SER A 287 13.48 -18.29 2.93
C SER A 287 13.29 -17.08 3.85
N MET A 288 12.27 -17.09 4.71
CA MET A 288 12.02 -16.04 5.70
C MET A 288 13.02 -16.08 6.85
N ILE A 289 13.46 -17.27 7.29
CA ILE A 289 14.47 -17.45 8.35
C ILE A 289 15.87 -17.11 7.85
N GLU A 290 16.22 -17.54 6.64
CA GLU A 290 17.57 -17.40 6.06
C GLU A 290 17.93 -15.99 5.57
N CYS A 291 16.94 -15.10 5.44
CA CYS A 291 17.21 -13.73 4.97
C CYS A 291 17.98 -12.90 6.02
N ASP A 292 18.78 -11.94 5.55
CA ASP A 292 19.50 -11.00 6.44
C ASP A 292 18.56 -9.93 7.02
N PHE A 293 17.65 -9.42 6.18
CA PHE A 293 16.63 -8.46 6.59
C PHE A 293 15.35 -8.58 5.75
N GLY A 294 14.33 -9.17 6.34
CA GLY A 294 13.01 -9.30 5.73
C GLY A 294 12.08 -8.13 6.03
N ILE A 295 11.23 -7.78 5.06
CA ILE A 295 10.13 -6.82 5.22
C ILE A 295 8.82 -7.38 4.67
N LEU A 296 7.77 -7.33 5.49
CA LEU A 296 6.39 -7.61 5.08
C LEU A 296 5.63 -6.29 4.93
N PHE A 297 5.27 -5.95 3.70
CA PHE A 297 4.30 -4.90 3.40
C PHE A 297 2.91 -5.51 3.27
N PHE A 298 1.91 -4.90 3.90
CA PHE A 298 0.54 -5.40 3.80
C PHE A 298 -0.48 -4.30 3.51
N GLY A 299 -1.58 -4.67 2.88
CA GLY A 299 -2.63 -3.72 2.45
C GLY A 299 -4.04 -4.18 2.78
N LEU A 300 -5.00 -3.66 2.00
CA LEU A 300 -6.42 -3.90 2.19
C LEU A 300 -6.85 -5.36 2.02
N GLY A 301 -6.05 -6.18 1.33
CA GLY A 301 -6.31 -7.62 1.23
C GLY A 301 -6.29 -8.33 2.58
N LEU A 302 -5.62 -7.76 3.60
CA LEU A 302 -5.69 -8.27 4.97
C LEU A 302 -6.67 -7.49 5.86
N THR A 303 -6.76 -6.16 5.70
CA THR A 303 -7.58 -5.34 6.60
C THR A 303 -9.08 -5.38 6.28
N MET A 304 -9.45 -5.69 5.03
CA MET A 304 -10.83 -5.65 4.53
C MET A 304 -11.38 -7.02 4.13
N SER A 305 -10.62 -8.10 4.32
CA SER A 305 -11.09 -9.47 4.17
C SER A 305 -11.63 -10.03 5.48
N LYS A 306 -12.24 -11.23 5.44
CA LYS A 306 -12.67 -11.95 6.65
C LYS A 306 -11.54 -12.02 7.66
N GLY A 307 -11.84 -11.76 8.93
CA GLY A 307 -10.86 -11.68 10.02
C GLY A 307 -10.42 -10.25 10.35
N LYS A 308 -10.30 -9.35 9.36
CA LYS A 308 -9.90 -7.94 9.53
C LYS A 308 -8.68 -7.78 10.45
N LEU A 309 -8.91 -7.38 11.71
CA LEU A 309 -7.85 -7.20 12.72
C LEU A 309 -7.14 -8.51 13.07
N ARG A 310 -7.84 -9.66 13.02
CA ARG A 310 -7.22 -10.96 13.35
C ARG A 310 -6.14 -11.36 12.34
N ASN A 311 -6.31 -11.00 11.07
CA ASN A 311 -5.27 -11.17 10.04
C ASN A 311 -4.02 -10.35 10.40
N ILE A 312 -4.22 -9.09 10.79
CA ILE A 312 -3.09 -8.22 11.14
C ILE A 312 -2.43 -8.69 12.43
N SER A 313 -3.21 -9.12 13.41
CA SER A 313 -2.69 -9.71 14.66
C SER A 313 -1.81 -10.92 14.40
N ALA A 314 -2.22 -11.82 13.50
CA ALA A 314 -1.43 -12.97 13.09
C ALA A 314 -0.16 -12.55 12.34
N ALA A 315 -0.23 -11.56 11.43
CA ALA A 315 0.94 -11.04 10.71
C ALA A 315 1.96 -10.36 11.65
N LEU A 316 1.50 -9.55 12.61
CA LEU A 316 2.37 -8.95 13.63
C LEU A 316 3.04 -10.02 14.49
N SER A 317 2.28 -11.07 14.86
CA SER A 317 2.81 -12.19 15.65
C SER A 317 3.83 -13.01 14.84
N LEU A 318 3.59 -13.24 13.55
CA LEU A 318 4.56 -13.88 12.65
C LEU A 318 5.87 -13.11 12.60
N ILE A 319 5.81 -11.78 12.52
CA ILE A 319 7.05 -10.98 12.54
C ILE A 319 7.74 -11.05 13.91
N ARG A 320 7.00 -11.13 15.01
CA ARG A 320 7.58 -11.34 16.34
C ARG A 320 8.29 -12.70 16.42
N ASP A 321 7.65 -13.76 15.90
CA ASP A 321 8.22 -15.11 15.85
C ASP A 321 9.50 -15.13 15.00
N LEU A 322 9.50 -14.48 13.84
CA LEU A 322 10.68 -14.34 12.97
C LEU A 322 11.83 -13.58 13.64
N ASN A 323 11.55 -12.53 14.42
CA ASN A 323 12.60 -11.77 15.12
C ASN A 323 13.33 -12.59 16.20
N MET A 324 12.87 -13.79 16.55
CA MET A 324 13.63 -14.74 17.36
C MET A 324 14.72 -15.47 16.57
N ARG A 325 14.65 -15.43 15.23
CA ARG A 325 15.51 -16.19 14.31
C ARG A 325 16.33 -15.30 13.38
N THR A 326 15.72 -14.22 12.86
CA THR A 326 16.36 -13.26 11.95
C THR A 326 15.72 -11.88 12.03
N LYS A 327 16.35 -10.85 11.47
CA LYS A 327 15.79 -9.50 11.47
C LYS A 327 14.62 -9.41 10.49
N PHE A 328 13.44 -9.09 11.01
CA PHE A 328 12.24 -8.89 10.18
C PHE A 328 11.46 -7.65 10.61
N ALA A 329 10.84 -6.95 9.66
CA ALA A 329 9.96 -5.81 9.92
C ALA A 329 8.63 -5.95 9.17
N ILE A 330 7.63 -5.17 9.59
CA ILE A 330 6.32 -5.08 8.93
C ILE A 330 5.86 -3.63 8.78
N MET A 331 5.22 -3.33 7.65
CA MET A 331 4.74 -1.98 7.35
C MET A 331 3.38 -1.99 6.64
N PRO A 332 2.36 -1.28 7.18
CA PRO A 332 1.10 -1.08 6.47
C PRO A 332 1.29 -0.15 5.27
N MET A 333 0.73 -0.51 4.12
CA MET A 333 0.71 0.30 2.90
C MET A 333 -0.36 1.39 2.97
N ARG A 334 -0.13 2.40 3.83
CA ARG A 334 -1.09 3.49 4.12
C ARG A 334 -1.60 4.16 2.84
N GLY A 335 -2.93 4.38 2.78
CA GLY A 335 -3.64 4.85 1.59
C GLY A 335 -3.35 6.31 1.22
N HIS A 336 -4.14 7.24 1.74
CA HIS A 336 -4.00 8.68 1.44
C HIS A 336 -2.70 9.27 1.99
N PHE A 337 -2.19 10.32 1.33
CA PHE A 337 -0.88 10.91 1.65
C PHE A 337 -0.73 11.37 3.11
N ASN A 338 -1.82 11.82 3.76
CA ASN A 338 -1.76 12.32 5.13
C ASN A 338 -2.68 11.55 6.11
N VAL A 339 -3.12 10.33 5.79
CA VAL A 339 -3.90 9.51 6.74
C VAL A 339 -3.10 9.26 8.03
N THR A 340 -1.79 9.03 7.91
CA THR A 340 -0.90 8.87 9.07
C THR A 340 -0.81 10.15 9.88
N GLY A 341 -0.68 11.32 9.22
CA GLY A 341 -0.63 12.61 9.90
C GLY A 341 -1.92 12.89 10.66
N ALA A 342 -3.08 12.65 10.04
CA ALA A 342 -4.36 12.81 10.72
C ALA A 342 -4.49 11.93 11.96
N ASN A 343 -4.13 10.64 11.89
CA ASN A 343 -4.14 9.79 13.09
C ASN A 343 -3.14 10.25 14.15
N THR A 344 -1.99 10.78 13.73
CA THR A 344 -0.97 11.28 14.67
C THR A 344 -1.50 12.53 15.40
N VAL A 345 -2.14 13.46 14.68
CA VAL A 345 -2.78 14.66 15.25
C VAL A 345 -3.80 14.27 16.30
N PHE A 346 -4.72 13.37 15.95
CA PHE A 346 -5.74 12.89 16.88
C PHE A 346 -5.07 12.27 18.11
N THR A 347 -4.08 11.38 17.91
CA THR A 347 -3.42 10.68 19.02
C THR A 347 -2.73 11.64 19.99
N TRP A 348 -1.97 12.63 19.51
CA TRP A 348 -1.23 13.51 20.43
C TRP A 348 -2.12 14.52 21.15
N GLN A 349 -3.31 14.84 20.63
CA GLN A 349 -4.23 15.78 21.27
C GLN A 349 -5.24 15.09 22.18
N THR A 350 -5.76 13.92 21.80
CA THR A 350 -6.85 13.25 22.51
C THR A 350 -6.44 11.93 23.16
N GLY A 351 -5.28 11.38 22.82
CA GLY A 351 -4.87 10.03 23.18
C GLY A 351 -5.42 8.94 22.25
N TYR A 352 -6.29 9.27 21.29
CA TYR A 352 -6.95 8.31 20.39
C TYR A 352 -6.68 8.62 18.90
N PRO A 353 -6.46 7.60 18.06
CA PRO A 353 -5.98 7.81 16.70
C PRO A 353 -7.07 8.09 15.66
N TYR A 354 -8.33 7.77 15.90
CA TYR A 354 -9.49 8.02 15.02
C TYR A 354 -10.78 7.64 15.73
#